data_AF-A0A377V967-F1
#
_entry.id   AF-A0A377V967-F1
#
_cell.length_a   1.000
_cell.length_b   1.000
_cell.length_c   1.000
_cell.angle_alpha   90.00
_cell.angle_beta   90.00
_cell.angle_gamma   90.00
#
_symmetry.space_group_name_H-M   'P 1'
#
loop_
_entity.id
_entity.type
_entity.pdbx_description
1 polymer ?
#
loop_
_entity_poly.entity_id
_entity_poly.type
_entity_poly.pdbx_seq_one_letter_code
_entity_poly.pdbx_strand_id
1 'polypeptide(L)'
;MSTRQLLPLIGALFALYIIWGSTYFAIAVGVASWPPLMMAGIRFLAAGVLLLGWLLATGHKLPARRPLLNAALIGVLLLAVGNGFVTLAEHQHVPSGIAAVMVATVPLFTLCFSRFFGIATRKLEWLGIAIGLAGIVMLNSGGNLNGNPWGALLILIGSLSWAFGSVYGSRIVLPTGMMAGAIEMLAAGIVLLAASWLSGETLTRVPSWVRDGRPGLSGHLWLADRH
;
A
#
# COMPACT_ATOMS: atom_id res chain seq x y z
N MET A 1 0.91 -23.83 19.50
CA MET A 1 1.43 -23.87 18.11
C MET A 1 2.67 -24.76 18.11
N SER A 2 2.81 -25.67 17.15
CA SER A 2 3.98 -26.58 17.11
C SER A 2 5.20 -25.84 16.54
N THR A 3 6.41 -26.20 16.98
CA THR A 3 7.69 -25.63 16.49
C THR A 3 7.87 -25.75 14.97
N ARG A 4 7.19 -26.69 14.32
CA ARG A 4 7.19 -26.86 12.85
C ARG A 4 6.45 -25.74 12.11
N GLN A 5 5.54 -25.02 12.77
CA GLN A 5 4.83 -23.87 12.21
C GLN A 5 5.53 -22.54 12.52
N LEU A 6 6.40 -22.51 13.53
CA LEU A 6 7.14 -21.31 13.93
C LEU A 6 8.20 -20.92 12.88
N LEU A 7 8.95 -21.89 12.36
CA LEU A 7 9.96 -21.66 11.31
C LEU A 7 9.39 -21.00 10.04
N PRO A 8 8.33 -21.52 9.40
CA PRO A 8 7.74 -20.87 8.22
C PRO A 8 7.07 -19.54 8.56
N LEU A 9 6.52 -19.37 9.77
CA LEU A 9 5.96 -18.09 10.20
C LEU A 9 7.06 -17.01 10.34
N ILE A 10 8.17 -17.35 10.99
CA ILE A 10 9.33 -16.45 11.13
C ILE A 10 9.91 -16.12 9.76
N GLY A 11 10.07 -17.12 8.88
CA GLY A 11 10.51 -16.92 7.51
C GLY A 11 9.59 -16.00 6.70
N ALA A 12 8.27 -16.19 6.81
CA ALA A 12 7.28 -15.34 6.16
C ALA A 12 7.31 -13.91 6.70
N LEU A 13 7.45 -13.73 8.02
CA LEU A 13 7.59 -12.41 8.64
C LEU A 13 8.88 -11.72 8.17
N PHE A 14 10.01 -12.42 8.19
CA PHE A 14 11.28 -11.85 7.76
C PHE A 14 11.26 -11.45 6.27
N ALA A 15 10.71 -12.31 5.41
CA ALA A 15 10.49 -11.99 4.01
C ALA A 15 9.56 -10.78 3.85
N LEU A 16 8.46 -10.72 4.60
CA LEU A 16 7.55 -9.58 4.60
C LEU A 16 8.29 -8.29 4.99
N TYR A 17 9.09 -8.29 6.06
CA TYR A 17 9.87 -7.14 6.49
C TYR A 17 10.86 -6.65 5.42
N ILE A 18 11.58 -7.56 4.77
CA ILE A 18 12.55 -7.19 3.73
C ILE A 18 11.83 -6.68 2.48
N ILE A 19 10.81 -7.39 2.01
CA ILE A 19 10.10 -7.04 0.76
C ILE A 19 9.33 -5.73 0.94
N TRP A 20 8.59 -5.57 2.04
CA TRP A 20 7.87 -4.33 2.31
C TRP A 20 8.81 -3.18 2.67
N GLY A 21 9.84 -3.42 3.48
CA GLY A 21 10.82 -2.40 3.85
C GLY A 21 11.58 -1.86 2.64
N SER A 22 12.05 -2.74 1.75
CA SER A 22 12.70 -2.33 0.49
C SER A 22 11.74 -1.63 -0.47
N THR A 23 10.45 -2.00 -0.47
CA THR A 23 9.42 -1.31 -1.27
C THR A 23 9.22 0.12 -0.78
N TYR A 24 9.08 0.36 0.53
CA TYR A 24 8.97 1.73 1.07
C TYR A 24 10.23 2.56 0.81
N PHE A 25 11.41 1.95 0.94
CA PHE A 25 12.67 2.62 0.57
C PHE A 25 12.70 3.01 -0.91
N ALA A 26 12.34 2.08 -1.80
CA ALA A 26 12.27 2.34 -3.24
C ALA A 26 11.20 3.39 -3.59
N ILE A 27 10.08 3.42 -2.87
CA ILE A 27 9.05 4.46 -3.01
C ILE A 27 9.61 5.81 -2.56
N ALA A 28 10.25 5.89 -1.39
CA ALA A 28 10.82 7.13 -0.87
C ALA A 28 11.89 7.71 -1.81
N VAL A 29 12.73 6.86 -2.42
CA VAL A 29 13.73 7.26 -3.41
C VAL A 29 13.08 7.56 -4.78
N GLY A 30 12.06 6.80 -5.18
CA GLY A 30 11.41 6.88 -6.48
C GLY A 30 10.47 8.07 -6.63
N VAL A 31 9.67 8.39 -5.60
CA VAL A 31 8.74 9.54 -5.59
C VAL A 31 9.49 10.87 -5.72
N ALA A 32 10.78 10.93 -5.35
CA ALA A 32 11.61 12.11 -5.58
C ALA A 32 11.81 12.43 -7.08
N SER A 33 11.54 11.46 -7.97
CA SER A 33 11.83 11.56 -9.41
C SER A 33 10.66 11.15 -10.31
N TRP A 34 9.72 10.33 -9.82
CA TRP A 34 8.61 9.75 -10.59
C TRP A 34 7.26 10.16 -9.99
N PRO A 35 6.25 10.44 -10.83
CA PRO A 35 4.90 10.67 -10.33
C PRO A 35 4.37 9.46 -9.54
N PRO A 36 3.73 9.69 -8.38
CA PRO A 36 3.40 8.64 -7.41
C PRO A 36 2.46 7.56 -7.96
N LEU A 37 1.39 7.95 -8.67
CA LEU A 37 0.43 6.98 -9.20
C LEU A 37 1.05 6.18 -10.35
N MET A 38 1.87 6.85 -11.18
CA MET A 38 2.57 6.18 -12.28
C MET A 38 3.54 5.11 -11.76
N MET A 39 4.34 5.43 -10.76
CA MET A 39 5.31 4.50 -10.17
C MET A 39 4.59 3.32 -9.49
N ALA A 40 3.54 3.59 -8.72
CA ALA A 40 2.73 2.54 -8.10
C ALA A 40 2.07 1.64 -9.17
N GLY A 41 1.53 2.24 -10.23
CA GLY A 41 0.91 1.55 -11.35
C GLY A 41 1.87 0.62 -12.08
N ILE A 42 3.06 1.10 -12.46
CA ILE A 42 4.09 0.28 -13.12
C ILE A 42 4.53 -0.86 -12.22
N ARG A 43 4.77 -0.59 -10.93
CA ARG A 43 5.21 -1.62 -9.98
C ARG A 43 4.18 -2.75 -9.86
N PHE A 44 2.91 -2.41 -9.66
CA PHE A 44 1.86 -3.41 -9.53
C PHE A 44 1.57 -4.12 -10.85
N LEU A 45 1.60 -3.41 -11.98
CA LEU A 45 1.42 -4.03 -13.28
C LEU A 45 2.55 -5.02 -13.61
N ALA A 46 3.81 -4.62 -13.39
CA ALA A 46 4.97 -5.49 -13.61
C ALA A 46 4.92 -6.73 -12.70
N ALA A 47 4.67 -6.55 -11.40
CA ALA A 47 4.53 -7.66 -10.47
C ALA A 47 3.38 -8.60 -10.85
N GLY A 48 2.23 -8.04 -11.22
CA GLY A 48 1.06 -8.78 -11.66
C GLY A 48 1.29 -9.57 -12.96
N VAL A 49 1.94 -8.96 -13.96
CA VAL A 49 2.29 -9.63 -15.24
C VAL A 49 3.29 -10.75 -15.01
N LEU A 50 4.36 -10.50 -14.25
CA LEU A 50 5.37 -11.52 -13.95
C LEU A 50 4.78 -12.69 -13.19
N LEU A 51 3.99 -12.42 -12.14
CA LEU A 51 3.37 -13.46 -11.34
C LEU A 51 2.31 -14.24 -12.12
N LEU A 52 1.46 -13.56 -12.89
CA LEU A 52 0.47 -14.23 -13.74
C LEU A 52 1.17 -15.08 -14.82
N GLY A 53 2.18 -14.54 -15.49
CA GLY A 53 2.96 -15.25 -16.50
C GLY A 53 3.63 -16.51 -15.94
N TRP A 54 4.23 -16.40 -14.74
CA TRP A 54 4.79 -17.55 -14.02
C TRP A 54 3.73 -18.61 -13.68
N LEU A 55 2.56 -18.20 -13.20
CA LEU A 55 1.47 -19.12 -12.87
C LEU A 55 0.95 -19.85 -14.11
N LEU A 56 0.77 -19.15 -15.23
CA LEU A 56 0.35 -19.76 -16.49
C LEU A 56 1.42 -20.70 -17.06
N ALA A 57 2.70 -20.32 -16.97
CA ALA A 57 3.82 -21.16 -17.40
C ALA A 57 3.98 -22.44 -16.56
N THR A 58 3.59 -22.40 -15.28
CA THR A 58 3.59 -23.56 -14.37
C THR A 58 2.31 -24.40 -14.44
N GLY A 59 1.43 -24.13 -15.41
CA GLY A 59 0.23 -24.94 -15.68
C GLY A 59 -1.01 -24.57 -14.87
N HIS A 60 -0.99 -23.46 -14.12
CA HIS A 60 -2.20 -22.94 -13.48
C HIS A 60 -3.17 -22.43 -14.54
N LYS A 61 -4.47 -22.69 -14.35
CA LYS A 61 -5.52 -22.21 -15.25
C LYS A 61 -6.05 -20.86 -14.78
N LEU A 62 -6.47 -20.02 -15.73
CA LEU A 62 -7.18 -18.80 -15.42
C LEU A 62 -8.48 -19.12 -14.66
N PRO A 63 -8.79 -18.36 -13.60
CA PRO A 63 -10.00 -18.58 -12.83
C PRO A 63 -11.23 -18.23 -13.66
N ALA A 64 -12.38 -18.76 -13.23
CA ALA A 64 -13.67 -18.41 -13.83
C ALA A 64 -13.95 -16.90 -13.73
N ARG A 65 -14.80 -16.38 -14.62
CA ARG A 65 -15.11 -14.94 -14.73
C ARG A 65 -15.51 -14.31 -13.39
N ARG A 66 -16.31 -14.99 -12.57
CA ARG A 66 -16.77 -14.45 -11.27
C ARG A 66 -15.62 -14.25 -10.27
N PRO A 67 -14.84 -15.28 -9.90
CA PRO A 67 -13.64 -15.10 -9.06
C PRO A 67 -12.64 -14.10 -9.62
N LEU A 68 -12.47 -14.06 -10.95
CA LEU A 68 -11.58 -13.11 -11.62
C LEU A 68 -12.03 -11.66 -11.38
N LEU A 69 -13.31 -11.35 -11.60
CA LEU A 69 -13.86 -10.01 -11.35
C LEU A 69 -13.84 -9.65 -9.87
N ASN A 70 -14.07 -10.61 -8.98
CA ASN A 70 -13.97 -10.42 -7.54
C ASN A 70 -12.54 -10.04 -7.12
N ALA A 71 -11.52 -10.78 -7.58
CA ALA A 71 -10.12 -10.45 -7.30
C ALA A 71 -9.73 -9.09 -7.90
N ALA A 72 -10.20 -8.78 -9.10
CA ALA A 72 -9.97 -7.45 -9.68
C ALA A 72 -10.57 -6.34 -8.81
N LEU A 73 -11.80 -6.50 -8.33
CA LEU A 73 -12.45 -5.55 -7.41
C LEU A 73 -11.66 -5.40 -6.09
N ILE A 74 -11.23 -6.50 -5.49
CA ILE A 74 -10.43 -6.48 -4.26
C ILE A 74 -9.09 -5.77 -4.50
N GLY A 75 -8.42 -6.04 -5.62
CA GLY A 75 -7.19 -5.37 -6.01
C GLY A 75 -7.36 -3.86 -6.15
N VAL A 76 -8.47 -3.42 -6.76
CA VAL A 76 -8.80 -2.00 -6.85
C VAL A 76 -9.02 -1.39 -5.46
N LEU A 77 -9.80 -2.03 -4.59
CA LEU A 77 -10.09 -1.51 -3.26
C LEU A 77 -8.84 -1.42 -2.36
N LEU A 78 -8.01 -2.47 -2.36
CA LEU A 78 -6.85 -2.58 -1.48
C LEU A 78 -5.63 -1.85 -2.06
N LEU A 79 -5.30 -2.10 -3.32
CA LEU A 79 -4.04 -1.65 -3.91
C LEU A 79 -4.18 -0.34 -4.69
N ALA A 80 -5.27 -0.14 -5.44
CA ALA A 80 -5.44 1.13 -6.17
C ALA A 80 -5.94 2.25 -5.25
N VAL A 81 -7.06 2.03 -4.55
CA VAL A 81 -7.63 3.03 -3.64
C VAL A 81 -6.84 3.08 -2.33
N GLY A 82 -6.66 1.93 -1.68
CA GLY A 82 -5.94 1.85 -0.40
C GLY A 82 -4.51 2.38 -0.48
N ASN A 83 -3.63 1.74 -1.25
CA ASN A 83 -2.26 2.23 -1.40
C ASN A 83 -2.17 3.53 -2.20
N GLY A 84 -2.91 3.68 -3.31
CA GLY A 84 -2.77 4.86 -4.18
C GLY A 84 -3.12 6.17 -3.48
N PHE A 85 -4.14 6.19 -2.62
CA PHE A 85 -4.47 7.41 -1.86
C PHE A 85 -3.46 7.71 -0.76
N VAL A 86 -2.85 6.68 -0.16
CA VAL A 86 -1.72 6.87 0.76
C VAL A 86 -0.53 7.49 0.01
N THR A 87 -0.18 6.97 -1.16
CA THR A 87 0.92 7.53 -1.97
C THR A 87 0.63 8.98 -2.40
N LEU A 88 -0.61 9.30 -2.77
CA LEU A 88 -1.01 10.67 -3.11
C LEU A 88 -0.97 11.62 -1.91
N ALA A 89 -1.31 11.13 -0.73
CA ALA A 89 -1.22 11.90 0.51
C ALA A 89 0.24 12.13 0.93
N GLU A 90 1.12 11.13 0.79
CA GLU A 90 2.56 11.28 1.03
C GLU A 90 3.17 12.35 0.12
N HIS A 91 2.77 12.39 -1.16
CA HIS A 91 3.21 13.45 -2.09
C HIS A 91 2.76 14.87 -1.66
N GLN A 92 1.66 14.98 -0.90
CA GLN A 92 1.20 16.25 -0.31
C GLN A 92 1.96 16.62 0.97
N HIS A 93 3.09 15.95 1.27
CA HIS A 93 3.94 16.20 2.43
C HIS A 93 3.17 16.11 3.76
N VAL A 94 2.21 15.18 3.84
CA VAL A 94 1.49 14.91 5.08
C VAL A 94 2.50 14.46 6.15
N PRO A 95 2.52 15.12 7.34
CA PRO A 95 3.36 14.69 8.45
C PRO A 95 3.17 13.21 8.76
N SER A 96 4.27 12.50 8.97
CA SER A 96 4.27 11.05 9.27
C SER A 96 3.39 10.69 10.47
N GLY A 97 3.26 11.60 11.44
CA GLY A 97 2.37 11.43 12.58
C GLY A 97 0.88 11.41 12.23
N ILE A 98 0.45 12.27 11.30
CA ILE A 98 -0.93 12.24 10.80
C ILE A 98 -1.17 10.96 9.99
N ALA A 99 -0.22 10.58 9.14
CA ALA A 99 -0.31 9.34 8.38
C ALA A 99 -0.41 8.11 9.30
N ALA A 100 0.42 8.04 10.34
CA ALA A 100 0.41 6.95 11.32
C ALA A 100 -0.93 6.84 12.05
N VAL A 101 -1.50 7.96 12.52
CA VAL A 101 -2.82 7.98 13.18
C VAL A 101 -3.91 7.50 12.22
N MET A 102 -3.91 7.98 10.98
CA MET A 102 -4.92 7.60 9.99
C MET A 102 -4.83 6.11 9.62
N VAL A 103 -3.62 5.58 9.38
CA VAL A 103 -3.44 4.14 9.10
C VAL A 103 -3.80 3.28 10.32
N ALA A 104 -3.60 3.78 11.53
CA ALA A 104 -4.01 3.09 12.76
C ALA A 104 -5.54 2.94 12.90
N THR A 105 -6.33 3.63 12.09
CA THR A 105 -7.78 3.43 12.03
C THR A 105 -8.18 2.19 11.21
N VAL A 106 -7.26 1.59 10.43
CA VAL A 106 -7.57 0.38 9.62
C VAL A 106 -8.12 -0.77 10.47
N PRO A 107 -7.51 -1.16 11.61
CA PRO A 107 -8.08 -2.20 12.48
C PRO A 107 -9.45 -1.83 13.04
N LEU A 108 -9.66 -0.55 13.38
CA LEU A 108 -10.96 -0.04 13.85
C LEU A 108 -12.03 -0.23 12.77
N PHE A 109 -11.78 0.24 11.55
CA PHE A 109 -12.70 0.04 10.43
C PHE A 109 -12.90 -1.44 10.09
N THR A 110 -11.85 -2.24 10.14
CA THR A 110 -11.92 -3.69 9.90
C THR A 110 -12.87 -4.33 10.89
N LEU A 111 -12.82 -3.93 12.16
CA LEU A 111 -13.67 -4.49 13.20
C LEU A 111 -15.13 -3.99 13.09
N CYS A 112 -15.33 -2.72 12.73
CA CYS A 112 -16.65 -2.17 12.40
C CYS A 112 -17.29 -2.92 11.23
N PHE A 113 -16.57 -3.10 10.12
CA PHE A 113 -17.06 -3.87 8.96
C PHE A 113 -17.27 -5.33 9.30
N SER A 114 -16.38 -5.95 10.07
CA SER A 114 -16.55 -7.33 10.54
C SER A 114 -17.87 -7.49 11.27
N ARG A 115 -18.18 -6.56 12.20
CA ARG A 115 -19.46 -6.57 12.92
C ARG A 115 -20.65 -6.30 12.00
N PHE A 116 -20.52 -5.37 11.05
CA PHE A 116 -21.55 -5.07 10.04
C PHE A 116 -21.88 -6.30 9.18
N PHE A 117 -20.87 -7.11 8.82
CA PHE A 117 -21.04 -8.36 8.08
C PHE A 117 -21.39 -9.57 8.97
N GLY A 118 -21.70 -9.35 10.25
CA GLY A 118 -22.16 -10.39 11.18
C GLY A 118 -21.05 -11.27 11.78
N ILE A 119 -19.78 -10.88 11.66
CA ILE A 119 -18.67 -11.57 12.32
C ILE A 119 -18.67 -11.17 13.79
N ALA A 120 -18.68 -12.18 14.67
CA ALA A 120 -18.67 -11.97 16.11
C ALA A 120 -17.35 -11.30 16.54
N THR A 121 -17.47 -10.13 17.16
CA THR A 121 -16.34 -9.34 17.69
C THR A 121 -16.33 -9.42 19.21
N ARG A 122 -15.14 -9.57 19.79
CA ARG A 122 -14.92 -9.70 21.24
C ARG A 122 -14.62 -8.33 21.83
N LYS A 123 -15.05 -8.09 23.07
CA LYS A 123 -14.73 -6.86 23.81
C LYS A 123 -13.21 -6.61 23.93
N LEU A 124 -12.42 -7.68 23.98
CA LEU A 124 -10.96 -7.61 24.06
C LEU A 124 -10.33 -7.02 22.78
N GLU A 125 -10.93 -7.25 21.60
CA GLU A 125 -10.45 -6.70 20.33
C GLU A 125 -10.65 -5.18 20.29
N TRP A 126 -11.81 -4.70 20.76
CA TRP A 126 -12.08 -3.27 20.93
C TRP A 126 -11.11 -2.61 21.91
N LEU A 127 -10.80 -3.28 23.02
CA LEU A 127 -9.83 -2.77 24.00
C LEU A 127 -8.42 -2.69 23.42
N GLY A 128 -7.98 -3.72 22.68
CA GLY A 128 -6.68 -3.71 21.99
C GLY A 128 -6.56 -2.56 20.98
N ILE A 129 -7.60 -2.29 20.21
CA ILE A 129 -7.66 -1.16 19.28
C ILE A 129 -7.61 0.18 20.03
N ALA A 130 -8.37 0.32 21.13
CA ALA A 130 -8.36 1.54 21.93
C ALA A 130 -6.98 1.82 22.53
N ILE A 131 -6.31 0.80 23.06
CA ILE A 131 -4.95 0.90 23.60
C ILE A 131 -3.95 1.26 22.49
N GLY A 132 -4.04 0.61 21.33
CA GLY A 132 -3.17 0.89 20.18
C GLY A 132 -3.32 2.32 19.65
N LEU A 133 -4.56 2.80 19.50
CA LEU A 133 -4.85 4.18 19.10
C LEU A 133 -4.33 5.18 20.14
N ALA A 134 -4.55 4.91 21.44
CA ALA A 134 -4.03 5.76 22.51
C ALA A 134 -2.50 5.85 22.49
N GLY A 135 -1.80 4.73 22.27
CA GLY A 135 -0.35 4.70 22.15
C GLY A 135 0.17 5.54 20.98
N ILE A 136 -0.51 5.50 19.83
CA ILE A 136 -0.13 6.28 18.64
C ILE A 136 -0.42 7.77 18.85
N VAL A 137 -1.54 8.13 19.47
CA VAL A 137 -1.83 9.53 19.83
C VAL A 137 -0.78 10.05 20.81
N MET A 138 -0.42 9.26 21.82
CA MET A 138 0.59 9.63 22.81
C MET A 138 1.97 9.81 22.16
N LEU A 139 2.38 8.93 21.25
CA LEU A 139 3.62 9.07 20.49
C LEU A 139 3.67 10.34 19.63
N ASN A 140 2.51 10.79 19.12
CA ASN A 140 2.40 11.94 18.22
C ASN A 140 2.04 13.26 18.90
N SER A 141 1.75 13.24 20.21
CA SER A 141 1.31 14.40 20.99
C SER A 141 2.35 15.54 21.12
N GLY A 142 3.63 15.26 20.84
CA GLY A 142 4.70 16.25 20.74
C GLY A 142 4.97 16.81 19.34
N GLY A 143 4.27 16.31 18.31
CA GLY A 143 4.47 16.72 16.91
C GLY A 143 3.50 17.82 16.48
N ASN A 144 3.93 18.65 15.51
CA ASN A 144 3.01 19.59 14.85
C ASN A 144 1.97 18.80 14.04
N LEU A 145 0.74 18.69 14.57
CA LEU A 145 -0.44 18.15 13.86
C LEU A 145 -1.00 19.12 12.79
N ASN A 146 -0.25 20.19 12.49
CA ASN A 146 -0.61 21.14 11.45
C ASN A 146 -0.20 20.57 10.09
N GLY A 147 -1.12 19.80 9.48
CA GLY A 147 -0.92 19.16 8.19
C GLY A 147 -2.06 19.44 7.22
N ASN A 148 -1.83 19.13 5.94
CA ASN A 148 -2.84 19.33 4.90
C ASN A 148 -4.07 18.44 5.18
N PRO A 149 -5.26 19.01 5.46
CA PRO A 149 -6.46 18.24 5.79
C PRO A 149 -6.92 17.35 4.62
N TRP A 150 -6.59 17.74 3.38
CA TRP A 150 -6.90 16.96 2.19
C TRP A 150 -6.09 15.66 2.14
N GLY A 151 -4.80 15.73 2.46
CA GLY A 151 -3.95 14.55 2.56
C GLY A 151 -4.38 13.60 3.68
N ALA A 152 -4.78 14.13 4.83
CA ALA A 152 -5.33 13.33 5.92
C ALA A 152 -6.62 12.58 5.50
N LEU A 153 -7.52 13.27 4.79
CA LEU A 153 -8.75 12.69 4.27
C LEU A 153 -8.47 11.56 3.26
N LEU A 154 -7.49 11.72 2.38
CA LEU A 154 -7.08 10.69 1.43
C LEU A 154 -6.60 9.42 2.14
N ILE A 155 -5.75 9.54 3.17
CA ILE A 155 -5.29 8.38 3.96
C ILE A 155 -6.45 7.72 4.68
N LEU A 156 -7.40 8.50 5.21
CA LEU A 156 -8.58 7.97 5.87
C LEU A 156 -9.47 7.18 4.90
N ILE A 157 -9.71 7.71 3.69
CA ILE A 157 -10.46 6.99 2.64
C ILE A 157 -9.70 5.74 2.19
N GLY A 158 -8.37 5.82 2.03
CA GLY A 158 -7.54 4.66 1.71
C GLY A 158 -7.63 3.59 2.80
N SER A 159 -7.58 3.99 4.07
CA SER A 159 -7.71 3.10 5.23
C SER A 159 -9.08 2.43 5.30
N LEU A 160 -10.14 3.19 5.03
CA LEU A 160 -11.51 2.69 4.98
C LEU A 160 -11.70 1.69 3.83
N SER A 161 -11.21 2.02 2.64
CA SER A 161 -11.24 1.14 1.46
C SER A 161 -10.47 -0.15 1.71
N TRP A 162 -9.30 -0.06 2.36
CA TRP A 162 -8.50 -1.22 2.73
C TRP A 162 -9.24 -2.15 3.67
N ALA A 163 -9.79 -1.59 4.75
CA ALA A 163 -10.54 -2.35 5.74
C ALA A 163 -11.78 -3.01 5.12
N PHE A 164 -12.52 -2.26 4.30
CA PHE A 164 -13.68 -2.79 3.58
C PHE A 164 -13.29 -3.92 2.63
N GLY A 165 -12.29 -3.71 1.77
CA GLY A 165 -11.82 -4.71 0.82
C GLY A 165 -11.32 -5.98 1.50
N SER A 166 -10.65 -5.85 2.65
CA SER A 166 -10.16 -7.00 3.42
C SER A 166 -11.31 -7.85 3.98
N VAL A 167 -12.30 -7.19 4.59
CA VAL A 167 -13.46 -7.91 5.16
C VAL A 167 -14.33 -8.47 4.04
N TYR A 168 -14.65 -7.67 3.02
CA TYR A 168 -15.46 -8.10 1.89
C TYR A 168 -14.80 -9.23 1.08
N GLY A 169 -13.48 -9.17 0.88
CA GLY A 169 -12.68 -10.20 0.23
C GLY A 169 -12.79 -11.56 0.92
N SER A 170 -12.89 -11.58 2.25
CA SER A 170 -13.10 -12.82 3.02
C SER A 170 -14.49 -13.45 2.83
N ARG A 171 -15.43 -12.74 2.19
CA ARG A 171 -16.84 -13.14 2.02
C ARG A 171 -17.17 -13.56 0.60
N ILE A 172 -16.35 -13.20 -0.36
CA ILE A 172 -16.56 -13.49 -1.78
C ILE A 172 -15.65 -14.62 -2.25
N VAL A 173 -16.07 -15.30 -3.30
CA VAL A 173 -15.23 -16.34 -3.91
C VAL A 173 -14.08 -15.66 -4.65
N LEU A 174 -12.86 -15.95 -4.23
CA LEU A 174 -11.62 -15.49 -4.85
C LEU A 174 -10.89 -16.68 -5.53
N PRO A 175 -10.00 -16.40 -6.51
CA PRO A 175 -9.09 -17.40 -7.05
C PRO A 175 -8.22 -18.01 -5.94
N THR A 176 -7.78 -19.24 -6.12
CA THR A 176 -6.98 -19.93 -5.11
C THR A 176 -5.51 -19.51 -5.16
N GLY A 177 -4.89 -19.42 -3.98
CA GLY A 177 -3.45 -19.17 -3.84
C GLY A 177 -2.98 -17.86 -4.47
N MET A 178 -1.81 -17.91 -5.10
CA MET A 178 -1.13 -16.73 -5.66
C MET A 178 -1.87 -16.10 -6.86
N MET A 179 -2.85 -16.80 -7.45
CA MET A 179 -3.63 -16.28 -8.58
C MET A 179 -4.51 -15.08 -8.19
N ALA A 180 -5.02 -15.04 -6.95
CA ALA A 180 -5.78 -13.89 -6.47
C ALA A 180 -4.89 -12.63 -6.45
N GLY A 181 -3.72 -12.72 -5.81
CA GLY A 181 -2.75 -11.62 -5.75
C GLY A 181 -2.27 -11.17 -7.13
N ALA A 182 -2.05 -12.09 -8.08
CA ALA A 182 -1.68 -11.73 -9.44
C ALA A 182 -2.74 -10.87 -10.14
N ILE A 183 -4.02 -11.26 -10.03
CA ILE A 183 -5.13 -10.52 -10.63
C ILE A 183 -5.37 -9.20 -9.90
N GLU A 184 -5.27 -9.19 -8.57
CA GLU A 184 -5.38 -7.98 -7.75
C GLU A 184 -4.33 -6.94 -8.16
N MET A 185 -3.07 -7.36 -8.30
CA MET A 185 -1.96 -6.51 -8.73
C MET A 185 -2.14 -6.00 -10.17
N LEU A 186 -2.57 -6.85 -11.10
CA LEU A 186 -2.85 -6.44 -12.48
C LEU A 186 -3.97 -5.40 -12.55
N ALA A 187 -5.10 -5.66 -11.91
CA ALA A 187 -6.24 -4.75 -11.89
C ALA A 187 -5.86 -3.41 -11.28
N ALA A 188 -5.15 -3.43 -10.14
CA ALA A 188 -4.68 -2.23 -9.49
C ALA A 188 -3.68 -1.44 -10.34
N GLY A 189 -2.72 -2.13 -10.97
CA GLY A 189 -1.74 -1.53 -11.86
C GLY A 189 -2.40 -0.79 -13.02
N ILE A 190 -3.38 -1.42 -13.69
CA ILE A 190 -4.15 -0.81 -14.78
C ILE A 190 -4.90 0.44 -14.29
N VAL A 191 -5.61 0.34 -13.16
CA VAL A 191 -6.39 1.47 -12.63
C VAL A 191 -5.49 2.62 -12.19
N LEU A 192 -4.36 2.34 -11.55
CA LEU A 192 -3.41 3.37 -11.12
C LEU A 192 -2.75 4.08 -12.31
N LEU A 193 -2.41 3.35 -13.38
CA LEU A 193 -1.89 3.95 -14.61
C LEU A 193 -2.95 4.80 -15.32
N ALA A 194 -4.20 4.33 -15.39
CA ALA A 194 -5.30 5.12 -15.92
C ALA A 194 -5.52 6.39 -15.08
N ALA A 195 -5.48 6.28 -13.74
CA ALA A 195 -5.61 7.42 -12.84
C ALA A 195 -4.43 8.40 -12.99
N SER A 196 -3.21 7.91 -13.17
CA SER A 196 -2.02 8.73 -13.44
C SER A 196 -2.18 9.52 -14.74
N TRP A 197 -2.61 8.85 -15.82
CA TRP A 197 -2.89 9.50 -17.10
C TRP A 197 -4.00 10.56 -17.01
N LEU A 198 -5.11 10.24 -16.33
CA LEU A 198 -6.23 11.17 -16.10
C LEU A 198 -5.85 12.36 -15.21
N SER A 199 -4.93 12.15 -14.26
CA SER A 199 -4.43 13.21 -13.38
C SER A 199 -3.41 14.11 -14.08
N GLY A 200 -3.01 13.79 -15.31
CA GLY A 200 -1.99 14.53 -16.05
C GLY A 200 -0.58 14.37 -15.49
N GLU A 201 -0.34 13.34 -14.67
CA GLU A 201 0.99 13.02 -14.18
C GLU A 201 1.91 12.74 -15.37
N THR A 202 2.93 13.57 -15.55
CA THR A 202 3.93 13.41 -16.60
C THR A 202 5.31 13.31 -15.95
N LEU A 203 6.15 12.44 -16.50
CA LEU A 203 7.59 12.40 -16.20
C LEU A 203 8.22 13.72 -16.67
N THR A 204 8.15 14.76 -15.84
CA THR A 204 8.70 16.08 -16.15
C THR A 204 10.21 16.16 -15.92
N ARG A 205 10.81 15.16 -15.25
CA ARG A 205 12.27 15.03 -15.12
C ARG A 205 12.70 13.59 -15.34
N VAL A 206 13.62 13.38 -16.28
CA VAL A 206 14.48 12.20 -16.25
C VAL A 206 15.30 12.24 -14.95
N PRO A 207 15.42 11.11 -14.23
CA PRO A 207 16.18 11.09 -12.98
C PRO A 207 17.60 11.60 -13.16
N SER A 208 18.10 12.41 -12.23
CA SER A 208 19.44 13.01 -12.31
C SER A 208 20.57 11.97 -12.43
N TRP A 209 20.37 10.75 -11.91
CA TRP A 209 21.33 9.65 -12.05
C TRP A 209 21.42 9.07 -13.47
N VAL A 210 20.38 9.22 -14.30
CA VAL A 210 20.41 8.84 -15.73
C VAL A 210 21.10 9.94 -16.54
N ARG A 211 20.96 11.20 -16.11
CA ARG A 211 21.52 12.35 -16.81
C ARG A 211 23.03 12.49 -16.60
N ASP A 212 23.54 12.15 -15.40
CA ASP A 212 24.95 12.37 -15.06
C ASP A 212 25.81 11.10 -14.93
N GLY A 213 25.23 9.89 -15.09
CA GLY A 213 25.99 8.64 -15.02
C GLY A 213 26.76 8.42 -13.71
N ARG A 214 26.48 9.21 -12.66
CA ARG A 214 27.17 9.20 -11.37
C ARG A 214 26.18 8.95 -10.24
N PRO A 215 26.37 7.91 -9.42
CA PRO A 215 25.57 7.73 -8.21
C PRO A 215 25.87 8.86 -7.21
N GLY A 216 24.88 9.72 -6.97
CA GLY A 216 24.61 10.41 -5.69
C GLY A 216 25.77 11.12 -4.97
N LEU A 217 26.30 12.22 -5.50
CA LEU A 217 27.22 13.11 -4.74
C LEU A 217 26.96 14.62 -4.90
N SER A 218 25.77 15.05 -5.32
CA SER A 218 25.49 16.49 -5.51
C SER A 218 24.99 17.22 -4.26
N GLY A 219 24.83 16.53 -3.12
CA GLY A 219 24.36 17.13 -1.86
C GLY A 219 25.40 17.97 -1.11
N HIS A 220 26.68 17.93 -1.50
CA HIS A 220 27.77 18.56 -0.74
C HIS A 220 28.32 19.86 -1.32
N LEU A 221 27.80 20.34 -2.46
CA LEU A 221 28.32 21.56 -3.12
C LEU A 221 27.48 22.83 -2.86
N TRP A 222 26.39 22.75 -2.10
CA TRP A 222 25.53 23.92 -1.81
C TRP A 222 25.96 24.71 -0.56
N LEU A 223 27.00 24.28 0.16
CA LEU A 223 27.47 24.91 1.42
C LEU A 223 28.78 25.70 1.28
N ALA A 224 29.40 25.77 0.09
CA ALA A 224 30.72 26.39 -0.07
C ALA A 224 30.73 27.81 -0.66
N ASP A 225 29.58 28.35 -1.13
CA ASP A 225 29.51 29.65 -1.82
C ASP A 225 28.77 30.75 -1.02
N ARG A 226 28.71 30.60 0.31
CA ARG A 226 28.42 31.71 1.20
C ARG A 226 29.56 31.84 2.20
N HIS A 227 30.57 32.63 1.86
CA HIS A 227 31.27 33.58 2.73
C HIS A 227 32.36 34.30 1.93
#